data_AF-A0A3M0X164-F1
#
_entry.id   AF-A0A3M0X164-F1
#
_cell.length_a   1.000
_cell.length_b   1.000
_cell.length_c   1.000
_cell.angle_alpha   90.00
_cell.angle_beta   90.00
_cell.angle_gamma   90.00
#
_symmetry.space_group_name_H-M   'P 1'
#
loop_
_entity.id
_entity.type
_entity.pdbx_description
1 polymer ?
#
loop_
_entity_poly.entity_id
_entity_poly.type
_entity_poly.pdbx_seq_one_letter_code
_entity_poly.pdbx_strand_id
1 'polypeptide(L)'
;MPGHLRETAVNSSMPILLTEGWGRLPMNDRIYQLLLTKNEEETTVFAHPQDHFGQRPEIIIPSTEPPKANFADIRKPLAVGQPVRLTRAPYLGQVGEVVQIFQLSKGTSVGVKAPGADVVLANGQRVFVPLANLDAII
;
A
#
# COMPACT_ATOMS: atom_id res chain seq x y z
N MET A 1 4.36 0.11 -13.46
CA MET A 1 5.22 0.25 -14.68
C MET A 1 5.31 -1.08 -15.43
N PRO A 2 5.24 -1.13 -16.77
CA PRO A 2 5.50 -2.36 -17.55
C PRO A 2 6.85 -3.00 -17.22
N GLY A 3 6.89 -4.32 -17.04
CA GLY A 3 8.09 -5.03 -16.58
C GLY A 3 9.31 -4.91 -17.49
N HIS A 4 9.10 -4.74 -18.81
CA HIS A 4 10.19 -4.58 -19.78
C HIS A 4 10.98 -3.27 -19.59
N LEU A 5 10.43 -2.28 -18.89
CA LEU A 5 11.12 -1.03 -18.62
C LEU A 5 12.06 -1.11 -17.40
N ARG A 6 12.14 -2.27 -16.73
CA ARG A 6 12.98 -2.44 -15.54
C ARG A 6 14.44 -2.13 -15.80
N GLU A 7 15.00 -2.67 -16.87
CA GLU A 7 16.40 -2.45 -17.21
C GLU A 7 16.67 -0.98 -17.51
N THR A 8 15.78 -0.32 -18.25
CA THR A 8 15.85 1.12 -18.51
C THR A 8 15.79 1.95 -17.21
N ALA A 9 14.90 1.59 -16.27
CA ALA A 9 14.76 2.29 -15.01
C ALA A 9 15.99 2.14 -14.11
N VAL A 10 16.58 0.94 -14.07
CA VAL A 10 17.80 0.67 -13.28
C VAL A 10 19.01 1.42 -13.84
N ASN A 11 19.09 1.59 -15.17
CA ASN A 11 20.17 2.30 -15.84
C ASN A 11 19.91 3.81 -15.98
N SER A 12 18.82 4.33 -15.40
CA SER A 12 18.49 5.75 -15.42
C SER A 12 19.49 6.55 -14.59
N SER A 13 19.87 7.73 -15.07
CA SER A 13 20.66 8.70 -14.29
C SER A 13 19.85 9.40 -13.19
N MET A 14 18.53 9.23 -13.19
CA MET A 14 17.61 9.78 -12.20
C MET A 14 16.99 8.66 -11.35
N PRO A 15 16.87 8.83 -10.01
CA PRO A 15 16.16 7.88 -9.16
C PRO A 15 14.71 7.71 -9.61
N ILE A 16 14.26 6.45 -9.71
CA ILE A 16 12.87 6.12 -10.05
C ILE A 16 12.29 5.26 -8.93
N LEU A 17 11.22 5.74 -8.31
CA LEU A 17 10.45 5.02 -7.31
C LEU A 17 9.09 4.62 -7.89
N LEU A 18 8.71 3.36 -7.68
CA LEU A 18 7.41 2.84 -8.09
C LEU A 18 6.50 2.66 -6.87
N THR A 19 5.38 3.38 -6.83
CA THR A 19 4.44 3.32 -5.69
C THR A 19 3.64 2.01 -5.64
N GLU A 20 3.26 1.48 -6.80
CA GLU A 20 2.52 0.21 -6.95
C GLU A 20 3.37 -0.92 -7.52
N GLY A 21 4.68 -0.71 -7.64
CA GLY A 21 5.61 -1.68 -8.22
C GLY A 21 5.42 -1.95 -9.73
N TRP A 22 5.75 -3.17 -10.13
CA TRP A 22 5.71 -3.61 -11.53
C TRP A 22 4.30 -4.09 -11.93
N GLY A 23 3.89 -3.75 -13.14
CA GLY A 23 2.55 -4.02 -13.68
C GLY A 23 1.89 -2.78 -14.27
N ARG A 24 0.75 -2.97 -14.93
CA ARG A 24 -0.11 -1.88 -15.41
C ARG A 24 -1.16 -1.58 -14.33
N LEU A 25 -0.69 -1.03 -13.21
CA LEU A 25 -1.52 -0.59 -12.10
C LEU A 25 -1.51 0.94 -12.06
N PRO A 26 -2.68 1.61 -11.92
CA PRO A 26 -2.71 3.04 -11.67
C PRO A 26 -2.14 3.34 -10.28
N MET A 27 -1.49 4.50 -10.12
CA MET A 27 -1.10 4.98 -8.79
C MET A 27 -2.33 5.11 -7.91
N ASN A 28 -2.21 4.75 -6.63
CA ASN A 28 -3.29 5.01 -5.67
C ASN A 28 -3.64 6.50 -5.60
N ASP A 29 -4.93 6.84 -5.72
CA ASP A 29 -5.39 8.23 -5.74
C ASP A 29 -4.98 9.01 -4.49
N ARG A 30 -5.00 8.40 -3.29
CA ARG A 30 -4.58 9.10 -2.06
C ARG A 30 -3.10 9.43 -2.07
N ILE A 31 -2.25 8.50 -2.52
CA ILE A 31 -0.81 8.73 -2.66
C ILE A 31 -0.57 9.82 -3.70
N TYR A 32 -1.25 9.74 -4.85
CA TYR A 32 -1.13 10.74 -5.91
C TYR A 32 -1.49 12.14 -5.42
N GLN A 33 -2.64 12.29 -4.76
CA GLN A 33 -3.07 13.59 -4.22
C GLN A 33 -2.08 14.12 -3.17
N LEU A 34 -1.58 13.26 -2.27
CA LEU A 34 -0.57 13.65 -1.29
C LEU A 34 0.71 14.16 -1.97
N LEU A 35 1.27 13.41 -2.92
CA LEU A 35 2.47 13.82 -3.64
C LEU A 35 2.25 15.08 -4.48
N LEU A 36 1.05 15.25 -5.04
CA LEU A 36 0.69 16.46 -5.79
C LEU A 36 0.73 17.71 -4.91
N THR A 37 0.30 17.63 -3.64
CA THR A 37 0.43 18.77 -2.69
C THR A 37 1.87 19.14 -2.37
N LYS A 38 2.83 18.27 -2.70
CA LYS A 38 4.26 18.39 -2.46
C LYS A 38 5.07 18.58 -3.74
N ASN A 39 4.39 18.86 -4.84
CA ASN A 39 5.05 19.12 -6.11
C ASN A 39 6.01 20.31 -5.98
N GLU A 40 7.18 20.21 -6.60
CA GLU A 40 8.25 21.22 -6.55
C GLU A 40 8.96 21.38 -5.19
N GLU A 41 8.58 20.61 -4.15
CA GLU A 41 9.32 20.58 -2.89
C GLU A 41 10.57 19.68 -2.98
N GLU A 42 11.65 20.11 -2.32
CA GLU A 42 12.88 19.32 -2.22
C GLU A 42 12.60 18.01 -1.45
N THR A 43 13.06 16.89 -2.00
CA THR A 43 12.71 15.56 -1.49
C THR A 43 13.93 14.65 -1.54
N THR A 44 14.11 13.86 -0.47
CA THR A 44 15.08 12.77 -0.43
C THR A 44 14.36 11.43 -0.60
N VAL A 45 14.86 10.58 -1.49
CA VAL A 45 14.37 9.22 -1.65
C VAL A 45 15.37 8.26 -1.02
N PHE A 46 14.90 7.46 -0.07
CA PHE A 46 15.69 6.41 0.56
C PHE A 46 15.15 5.05 0.14
N ALA A 47 15.90 4.32 -0.69
CA ALA A 47 15.47 3.04 -1.24
C ALA A 47 16.65 2.11 -1.52
N HIS A 48 16.44 0.81 -1.35
CA HIS A 48 17.40 -0.24 -1.71
C HIS A 48 16.87 -1.10 -2.88
N PRO A 49 17.61 -1.21 -4.01
CA PRO A 49 17.12 -1.88 -5.23
C PRO A 49 16.80 -3.38 -5.10
N GLN A 50 17.30 -4.05 -4.05
CA GLN A 50 17.25 -5.52 -3.90
C GLN A 50 16.82 -5.94 -2.50
N ASP A 51 15.94 -5.19 -1.85
CA ASP A 51 15.57 -5.54 -0.50
C ASP A 51 14.58 -6.71 -0.44
N HIS A 52 15.12 -7.92 -0.30
CA HIS A 52 14.39 -9.15 -0.02
C HIS A 52 14.03 -9.30 1.48
N PHE A 53 14.54 -8.42 2.34
CA PHE A 53 14.33 -8.36 3.78
C PHE A 53 13.24 -7.36 4.21
N GLY A 54 12.69 -6.59 3.26
CA GLY A 54 11.43 -5.87 3.45
C GLY A 54 11.53 -4.43 4.00
N GLN A 55 12.70 -3.76 3.94
CA GLN A 55 12.74 -2.31 4.07
C GLN A 55 11.93 -1.71 2.92
N ARG A 56 10.92 -0.93 3.32
CA ARG A 56 10.07 -0.22 2.38
C ARG A 56 10.82 1.02 1.90
N PRO A 57 10.74 1.36 0.61
CA PRO A 57 11.30 2.62 0.15
C PRO A 57 10.56 3.79 0.82
N GLU A 58 11.30 4.85 1.13
CA GLU A 58 10.80 6.03 1.82
C GLU A 58 11.02 7.28 0.97
N ILE A 59 10.02 8.16 1.01
CA ILE A 59 10.09 9.52 0.44
C ILE A 59 10.07 10.47 1.63
N ILE A 60 11.14 11.23 1.79
CA ILE A 60 11.31 12.18 2.90
C ILE A 60 11.22 13.59 2.33
N ILE A 61 10.19 14.32 2.76
CA ILE A 61 9.91 15.70 2.34
C ILE A 61 9.99 16.58 3.58
N PRO A 62 10.97 17.51 3.68
CA PRO A 62 11.06 18.43 4.80
C PRO A 62 9.79 19.28 4.91
N SER A 63 9.22 19.37 6.11
CA SER A 63 8.03 20.19 6.36
C SER A 63 8.25 21.05 7.59
N THR A 64 7.84 22.31 7.51
CA THR A 64 7.81 23.24 8.66
C THR A 64 6.50 23.14 9.44
N GLU A 65 5.47 22.48 8.88
CA GLU A 65 4.23 22.19 9.59
C GLU A 65 4.46 21.12 10.66
N PRO A 66 3.81 21.25 11.83
CA PRO A 66 3.83 20.19 12.83
C PRO A 66 3.24 18.89 12.26
N PRO A 67 3.71 17.71 12.73
CA PRO A 67 3.18 16.44 12.26
C PRO A 67 1.67 16.38 12.50
N LYS A 68 0.90 16.21 11.41
CA LYS A 68 -0.56 15.98 11.51
C LYS A 68 -0.90 14.56 11.95
N ALA A 69 0.00 13.60 11.70
CA ALA A 69 -0.18 12.21 12.07
C ALA A 69 0.20 11.96 13.53
N ASN A 70 -0.67 11.27 14.27
CA ASN A 70 -0.36 10.78 15.60
C ASN A 70 0.38 9.43 15.46
N PHE A 71 1.69 9.41 15.71
CA PHE A 71 2.50 8.18 15.64
C PHE A 71 1.99 7.05 16.56
N ALA A 72 1.14 7.37 17.55
CA ALA A 72 0.47 6.36 18.38
C ALA A 72 -0.49 5.46 17.59
N ASP A 73 -1.02 5.92 16.44
CA ASP A 73 -1.93 5.15 15.60
C ASP A 73 -1.21 4.05 14.80
N ILE A 74 0.11 4.16 14.61
CA ILE A 74 0.93 3.19 13.85
C ILE A 74 1.00 1.83 14.55
N ARG A 75 0.76 1.77 15.87
CA ARG A 75 0.79 0.53 16.65
C ARG A 75 -0.60 -0.06 16.93
N LYS A 76 -1.68 0.53 16.41
CA LYS A 76 -3.02 0.01 16.66
C LYS A 76 -3.28 -1.22 15.78
N PRO A 77 -3.90 -2.28 16.34
CA PRO A 77 -4.43 -3.37 15.53
C PRO A 77 -5.43 -2.85 14.50
N LEU A 78 -5.51 -3.54 13.36
CA LEU A 78 -6.50 -3.26 12.33
C LEU A 78 -7.91 -3.25 12.95
N ALA A 79 -8.69 -2.23 12.63
CA ALA A 79 -10.05 -2.06 13.15
C ALA A 79 -11.11 -2.04 12.05
N VAL A 80 -12.36 -2.32 12.43
CA VAL A 80 -13.53 -2.10 11.55
C VAL A 80 -13.68 -0.60 11.28
N GLY A 81 -14.03 -0.24 10.04
CA GLY A 81 -14.08 1.12 9.54
C GLY A 81 -12.73 1.64 9.01
N GLN A 82 -11.65 0.88 9.17
CA GLN A 82 -10.34 1.33 8.74
C GLN A 82 -10.15 1.14 7.22
N PRO A 83 -9.64 2.15 6.49
CA PRO A 83 -9.27 1.99 5.10
C PRO A 83 -8.02 1.13 4.97
N VAL A 84 -8.05 0.20 4.01
CA VAL A 84 -6.97 -0.75 3.74
C VAL A 84 -6.66 -0.82 2.25
N ARG A 85 -5.39 -1.04 1.91
CA ARG A 85 -4.94 -1.40 0.57
C ARG A 85 -4.72 -2.91 0.49
N LEU A 86 -5.26 -3.53 -0.56
CA LEU A 86 -5.08 -4.95 -0.81
C LEU A 86 -3.76 -5.19 -1.56
N THR A 87 -2.92 -6.09 -1.02
CA THR A 87 -1.53 -6.26 -1.49
C THR A 87 -1.31 -7.48 -2.37
N ARG A 88 -2.38 -8.21 -2.72
CA ARG A 88 -2.32 -9.45 -3.52
C ARG A 88 -3.45 -9.52 -4.55
N ALA A 89 -3.19 -10.24 -5.63
CA ALA A 89 -4.19 -10.59 -6.63
C ALA A 89 -5.39 -11.35 -5.97
N PRO A 90 -6.61 -11.22 -6.51
CA PRO A 90 -6.98 -10.47 -7.72
C PRO A 90 -7.17 -8.96 -7.51
N TYR A 91 -7.13 -8.48 -6.27
CA TYR A 91 -7.48 -7.10 -5.92
C TYR A 91 -6.26 -6.20 -5.65
N LEU A 92 -5.09 -6.58 -6.16
CA LEU A 92 -3.83 -5.88 -5.94
C LEU A 92 -3.95 -4.38 -6.22
N GLY A 93 -3.56 -3.55 -5.25
CA GLY A 93 -3.56 -2.08 -5.33
C GLY A 93 -4.90 -1.42 -5.04
N GLN A 94 -6.01 -2.19 -4.97
CA GLN A 94 -7.32 -1.63 -4.65
C GLN A 94 -7.41 -1.21 -3.18
N VAL A 95 -8.22 -0.18 -2.92
CA VAL A 95 -8.56 0.30 -1.58
C VAL A 95 -9.98 -0.11 -1.23
N GLY A 96 -10.17 -0.50 0.01
CA GLY A 96 -11.49 -0.74 0.57
C GLY A 96 -11.54 -0.42 2.05
N GLU A 97 -12.70 -0.65 2.66
CA GLU A 97 -12.94 -0.45 4.09
C GLU A 97 -13.19 -1.80 4.77
N VAL A 98 -12.55 -2.02 5.92
CA VAL A 98 -12.75 -3.22 6.74
C VAL A 98 -14.15 -3.17 7.36
N VAL A 99 -15.01 -4.13 7.04
CA VAL A 99 -16.37 -4.20 7.60
C VAL A 99 -16.54 -5.28 8.66
N GLN A 100 -15.65 -6.28 8.67
CA GLN A 100 -15.69 -7.34 9.68
C GLN A 100 -14.33 -8.02 9.80
N ILE A 101 -13.85 -8.23 11.04
CA ILE A 101 -12.64 -9.01 11.33
C ILE A 101 -13.07 -10.33 11.97
N PHE A 102 -12.60 -11.46 11.43
CA PHE A 102 -12.97 -12.79 11.94
C PHE A 102 -12.00 -13.27 13.01
N GLN A 103 -12.55 -13.77 14.13
CA GLN A 103 -11.76 -14.38 15.21
C GLN A 103 -11.21 -15.76 14.81
N LEU A 104 -11.94 -16.49 13.97
CA LEU A 104 -11.54 -17.80 13.46
C LEU A 104 -11.09 -17.70 12.01
N SER A 105 -10.10 -18.51 11.65
CA SER A 105 -9.61 -18.58 10.28
C SER A 105 -10.67 -19.10 9.30
N LYS A 106 -10.76 -18.48 8.13
CA LYS A 106 -11.68 -18.89 7.05
C LYS A 106 -10.90 -19.46 5.86
N GLY A 107 -11.61 -20.24 5.04
CA GLY A 107 -11.06 -20.77 3.79
C GLY A 107 -10.77 -19.65 2.80
N THR A 108 -9.64 -19.76 2.12
CA THR A 108 -9.22 -18.88 1.02
C THR A 108 -9.53 -19.53 -0.32
N SER A 109 -9.46 -18.75 -1.41
CA SER A 109 -9.62 -19.24 -2.78
C SER A 109 -8.58 -20.28 -3.20
N VAL A 110 -7.44 -20.33 -2.52
CA VAL A 110 -6.34 -21.29 -2.77
C VAL A 110 -6.38 -22.52 -1.85
N GLY A 111 -7.48 -22.74 -1.12
CA GLY A 111 -7.72 -23.97 -0.35
C GLY A 111 -7.09 -24.02 1.04
N VAL A 112 -6.39 -22.97 1.48
CA VAL A 112 -5.85 -22.88 2.86
C VAL A 112 -6.75 -22.03 3.76
N LYS A 113 -6.66 -22.23 5.07
CA LYS A 113 -7.34 -21.38 6.05
C LYS A 113 -6.39 -20.27 6.53
N ALA A 114 -6.91 -19.05 6.66
CA ALA A 114 -6.15 -17.92 7.19
C ALA A 114 -7.04 -16.99 8.04
N PRO A 115 -6.48 -16.29 9.04
CA PRO A 115 -7.17 -15.17 9.67
C PRO A 115 -7.37 -14.06 8.63
N GLY A 116 -8.52 -13.41 8.67
CA GLY A 116 -8.87 -12.44 7.65
C GLY A 116 -10.03 -11.53 8.05
N ALA A 117 -10.31 -10.61 7.15
CA ALA A 117 -11.38 -9.65 7.29
C ALA A 117 -12.22 -9.60 6.01
N ASP A 118 -13.48 -9.23 6.14
CA ASP A 118 -14.26 -8.78 5.00
C ASP A 118 -13.97 -7.30 4.76
N VAL A 119 -13.71 -6.97 3.50
CA VAL A 119 -13.45 -5.61 3.01
C VAL A 119 -14.50 -5.27 1.96
N VAL A 120 -15.09 -4.08 2.04
CA VAL A 120 -15.93 -3.52 0.98
C VAL A 120 -15.06 -2.66 0.07
N LEU A 121 -15.00 -3.03 -1.20
CA LEU A 121 -14.26 -2.32 -2.24
C LEU A 121 -15.08 -1.12 -2.76
N ALA A 122 -14.43 -0.22 -3.49
CA ALA A 122 -15.07 0.98 -4.05
C ALA A 122 -16.29 0.69 -4.96
N ASN A 123 -16.34 -0.50 -5.58
CA ASN A 123 -17.48 -0.94 -6.39
C ASN A 123 -18.63 -1.55 -5.56
N GLY A 124 -18.56 -1.48 -4.22
CA GLY A 124 -19.54 -2.07 -3.30
C GLY A 124 -19.38 -3.59 -3.08
N GLN A 125 -18.44 -4.23 -3.78
CA GLN A 125 -18.20 -5.66 -3.63
C GLN A 125 -17.57 -5.96 -2.26
N ARG A 126 -18.17 -6.89 -1.52
CA ARG A 126 -17.63 -7.42 -0.27
C ARG A 126 -16.76 -8.64 -0.55
N VAL A 127 -15.52 -8.62 -0.08
CA VAL A 127 -14.53 -9.69 -0.32
C VAL A 127 -13.84 -10.10 0.97
N PHE A 128 -13.63 -11.41 1.15
CA PHE A 128 -12.80 -11.91 2.24
C PHE A 128 -11.32 -11.82 1.85
N VAL A 129 -10.51 -11.23 2.73
CA VAL A 129 -9.06 -11.03 2.50
C VAL A 129 -8.28 -11.49 3.74
N PRO A 130 -7.24 -12.32 3.58
CA PRO A 130 -6.31 -12.64 4.66
C PRO A 130 -5.67 -11.36 5.23
N LEU A 131 -5.50 -11.29 6.56
CA LEU A 131 -4.90 -10.11 7.20
C LEU A 131 -3.49 -9.79 6.66
N ALA A 132 -2.72 -10.82 6.35
CA ALA A 132 -1.39 -10.69 5.73
C ALA A 132 -1.39 -10.01 4.35
N ASN A 133 -2.56 -9.89 3.72
CA ASN A 133 -2.74 -9.28 2.40
C ASN A 133 -3.37 -7.88 2.48
N LEU A 134 -3.45 -7.29 3.68
CA LEU A 134 -3.99 -5.95 3.93
C LEU A 134 -2.89 -5.04 4.49
N ASP A 135 -2.68 -3.89 3.85
CA ASP A 135 -1.93 -2.77 4.40
C ASP A 135 -2.93 -1.74 4.97
N ALA A 136 -2.82 -1.39 6.24
CA ALA A 136 -3.59 -0.30 6.83
C ALA A 136 -3.18 1.06 6.25
N ILE A 137 -4.17 1.87 5.87
CA ILE A 137 -3.95 3.28 5.52
C ILE A 137 -4.27 4.10 6.78
N ILE A 138 -3.28 4.86 7.25
CA ILE A 138 -3.33 5.67 8.48
C ILE A 138 -3.39 7.15 8.09
#